data_AF-A0A537GUA9-F1
#
_entry.id   AF-A0A537GUA9-F1
#
_cell.length_a   1.000
_cell.length_b   1.000
_cell.length_c   1.000
_cell.angle_alpha   90.00
_cell.angle_beta   90.00
_cell.angle_gamma   90.00
#
_symmetry.space_group_name_H-M   'P 1'
#
loop_
_entity.id
_entity.type
_entity.pdbx_description
1 polymer ?
#
loop_
_entity_poly.entity_id
_entity_poly.type
_entity_poly.pdbx_seq_one_letter_code
_entity_poly.pdbx_strand_id
1 'polypeptide(L)'
;MAESCSTLFGISDPVVWSTIAQTIVLTLTLVIFILSFRSQNQATKEAAYQKALDDYTDTMKMLVENPQLSKLPLEMARANQPIGAELQAQPPESMVVRNYMLLLYGIFERIHLLYRKKWIDSDTWNQWGLFLQAVTRHPAFRDVHRTSEGMFDKPFQDYVSNILSRKRSE
;
A
#
# COMPACT_ATOMS: atom_id res chain seq x y z
N MET A 1 -44.53 -58.71 -19.14
CA MET A 1 -44.88 -57.53 -18.30
C MET A 1 -44.09 -57.60 -16.99
N ALA A 2 -42.75 -57.62 -17.06
CA ALA A 2 -41.87 -57.82 -15.90
C ALA A 2 -40.51 -57.11 -16.04
N GLU A 3 -40.44 -56.02 -16.82
CA GLU A 3 -39.19 -55.24 -17.01
C GLU A 3 -39.27 -53.83 -16.40
N SER A 4 -40.41 -53.45 -15.81
CA SER A 4 -40.61 -52.09 -15.29
C SER A 4 -40.26 -51.92 -13.80
N CYS A 5 -39.76 -52.95 -13.12
CA CYS A 5 -39.57 -52.96 -11.65
C CYS A 5 -38.09 -52.90 -11.20
N SER A 6 -37.12 -52.99 -12.10
CA SER A 6 -35.69 -52.99 -11.75
C SER A 6 -35.05 -51.60 -11.71
N THR A 7 -35.67 -50.60 -12.32
CA THR A 7 -35.14 -49.22 -12.36
C THR A 7 -35.42 -48.42 -11.09
N LEU A 8 -36.40 -48.82 -10.27
CA LEU A 8 -36.74 -48.14 -9.01
C LEU A 8 -35.88 -48.59 -7.82
N PHE A 9 -35.31 -49.81 -7.83
CA PHE A 9 -34.46 -50.29 -6.74
C PHE A 9 -33.04 -49.73 -6.75
N GLY A 10 -32.55 -49.24 -7.90
CA GLY A 10 -31.23 -48.62 -8.01
C GLY A 10 -31.12 -47.24 -7.32
N ILE A 11 -32.26 -46.62 -7.00
CA ILE A 11 -32.32 -45.31 -6.34
C ILE A 11 -32.38 -45.47 -4.79
N SER A 12 -32.63 -46.67 -4.28
CA SER A 12 -32.71 -46.97 -2.83
C SER A 12 -31.45 -47.64 -2.28
N ASP A 13 -30.37 -47.72 -3.06
CA ASP A 13 -29.12 -48.30 -2.58
C ASP A 13 -28.43 -47.32 -1.60
N PRO A 14 -28.22 -47.70 -0.33
CA PRO A 14 -27.58 -46.84 0.66
C PRO A 14 -26.18 -46.36 0.24
N VAL A 15 -25.50 -47.10 -0.65
CA VAL A 15 -24.21 -46.71 -1.21
C VAL A 15 -24.36 -45.47 -2.11
N VAL A 16 -25.37 -45.43 -2.97
CA VAL A 16 -25.63 -44.29 -3.87
C VAL A 16 -25.98 -43.04 -3.07
N TRP A 17 -26.81 -43.17 -2.03
CA TRP A 17 -27.13 -42.08 -1.12
C TRP A 17 -25.91 -41.57 -0.36
N SER A 18 -25.01 -42.46 0.07
CA SER A 18 -23.75 -42.10 0.71
C SER A 18 -22.84 -41.30 -0.24
N THR A 19 -22.68 -41.75 -1.49
CA THR A 19 -21.86 -41.03 -2.48
C THR A 19 -22.44 -39.66 -2.83
N ILE A 20 -23.77 -39.54 -2.98
CA ILE A 20 -24.44 -38.25 -3.21
C ILE A 20 -24.23 -37.33 -2.00
N ALA A 21 -24.47 -37.83 -0.78
CA ALA A 21 -24.27 -37.05 0.44
C ALA A 21 -22.81 -36.60 0.60
N GLN A 22 -21.84 -37.48 0.37
CA GLN A 22 -20.42 -37.15 0.40
C GLN A 22 -20.06 -36.09 -0.64
N THR A 23 -20.58 -36.21 -1.87
CA THR A 23 -20.33 -35.23 -2.93
C THR A 23 -20.90 -33.86 -2.56
N ILE A 24 -22.09 -33.81 -1.95
CA ILE A 24 -22.69 -32.56 -1.45
C ILE A 24 -21.84 -31.97 -0.33
N VAL A 25 -21.40 -32.78 0.64
CA VAL A 25 -20.54 -32.30 1.73
C VAL A 25 -19.23 -31.76 1.18
N LEU A 26 -18.56 -32.48 0.30
CA LEU A 26 -17.29 -32.06 -0.29
C LEU A 26 -17.43 -30.76 -1.09
N THR A 27 -18.48 -30.63 -1.90
CA THR A 27 -18.73 -29.40 -2.68
C THR A 27 -19.08 -28.22 -1.77
N LEU A 28 -19.89 -28.42 -0.72
CA LEU A 28 -20.20 -27.38 0.25
C LEU A 28 -18.96 -26.94 1.03
N THR A 29 -18.14 -27.91 1.49
CA THR A 29 -16.86 -27.63 2.12
C THR A 29 -15.98 -26.79 1.20
N LEU A 30 -15.82 -27.17 -0.07
CA LEU A 30 -15.04 -26.40 -1.04
C LEU A 30 -15.56 -24.96 -1.20
N VAL A 31 -16.88 -24.77 -1.30
CA VAL A 31 -17.49 -23.43 -1.39
C VAL A 31 -17.17 -22.58 -0.16
N ILE A 32 -17.33 -23.14 1.04
CA ILE A 32 -17.01 -22.43 2.29
C ILE A 32 -15.52 -22.07 2.33
N PHE A 33 -14.62 -23.00 1.97
CA PHE A 33 -13.19 -22.74 1.90
C PHE A 33 -12.85 -21.60 0.94
N ILE A 34 -13.48 -21.56 -0.25
CA ILE A 34 -13.28 -20.48 -1.22
C ILE A 34 -13.74 -19.14 -0.64
N LEU A 35 -14.92 -19.09 -0.01
CA LEU A 35 -15.43 -17.88 0.62
C LEU A 35 -14.54 -17.42 1.78
N SER A 36 -14.13 -18.32 2.66
CA SER A 36 -13.20 -18.04 3.76
C SER A 36 -11.87 -17.52 3.24
N PHE A 37 -11.31 -18.12 2.18
CA PHE A 37 -10.07 -17.66 1.57
C PHE A 37 -10.21 -16.25 0.99
N ARG A 38 -11.32 -15.95 0.31
CA ARG A 38 -11.60 -14.59 -0.19
C ARG A 38 -11.73 -13.58 0.94
N SER A 39 -12.43 -13.94 2.02
CA SER A 39 -12.57 -13.08 3.20
C SER A 39 -11.23 -12.81 3.89
N GLN A 40 -10.40 -13.84 4.06
CA GLN A 40 -9.06 -13.69 4.64
C GLN A 40 -8.18 -12.79 3.77
N ASN A 41 -8.24 -12.97 2.44
CA ASN A 41 -7.50 -12.12 1.51
C ASN A 41 -7.93 -10.65 1.62
N GLN A 42 -9.23 -10.37 1.78
CA GLN A 42 -9.72 -9.01 2.02
C GLN A 42 -9.23 -8.46 3.36
N ALA A 43 -9.28 -9.25 4.43
CA ALA A 43 -8.77 -8.86 5.74
C ALA A 43 -7.26 -8.57 5.72
N THR A 44 -6.47 -9.36 4.98
CA THR A 44 -5.02 -9.11 4.81
C THR A 44 -4.75 -7.81 4.07
N LYS A 45 -5.53 -7.50 3.02
CA LYS A 45 -5.40 -6.23 2.29
C LYS A 45 -5.69 -5.04 3.20
N GLU A 46 -6.80 -5.12 3.94
CA GLU A 46 -7.21 -4.07 4.88
C GLU A 46 -6.13 -3.88 5.96
N ALA A 47 -5.66 -4.96 6.59
CA ALA A 47 -4.62 -4.90 7.61
C ALA A 47 -3.31 -4.28 7.09
N ALA A 48 -2.91 -4.58 5.85
CA ALA A 48 -1.71 -3.99 5.26
C ALA A 48 -1.87 -2.49 4.96
N TYR A 49 -3.05 -2.06 4.54
CA TYR A 49 -3.35 -0.64 4.35
C TYR A 49 -3.44 0.10 5.68
N GLN A 50 -4.16 -0.45 6.66
CA GLN A 50 -4.25 0.10 8.01
C GLN A 50 -2.87 0.24 8.64
N LYS A 51 -2.00 -0.77 8.50
CA LYS A 51 -0.61 -0.66 8.95
C LYS A 51 0.12 0.53 8.33
N ALA A 52 -0.07 0.79 7.04
CA ALA A 52 0.54 1.96 6.39
C ALA A 52 -0.03 3.28 6.93
N LEU A 53 -1.33 3.33 7.26
CA LEU A 53 -1.96 4.47 7.92
C LEU A 53 -1.47 4.66 9.36
N ASP A 54 -1.24 3.58 10.09
CA ASP A 54 -0.68 3.60 11.44
C ASP A 54 0.75 4.14 11.40
N ASP A 55 1.60 3.60 10.51
CA ASP A 55 2.97 4.06 10.30
C ASP A 55 3.01 5.57 9.92
N TYR A 56 2.05 6.02 9.11
CA TYR A 56 1.86 7.44 8.79
C TYR A 56 1.45 8.25 10.03
N THR A 57 0.45 7.79 10.76
CA THR A 57 -0.04 8.45 11.97
C THR A 57 1.06 8.58 13.02
N ASP A 58 1.90 7.56 13.18
CA ASP A 58 3.04 7.59 14.09
C ASP A 58 4.12 8.57 13.63
N THR A 59 4.37 8.65 12.33
CA THR A 59 5.24 9.69 11.75
C THR A 59 4.67 11.10 12.00
N MET A 60 3.34 11.25 11.98
CA MET A 60 2.65 12.50 12.33
C MET A 60 2.66 12.78 13.85
N LYS A 61 2.65 11.77 14.72
CA LYS A 61 2.85 11.97 16.16
C LYS A 61 4.25 12.51 16.44
N MET A 62 5.27 12.02 15.73
CA MET A 62 6.63 12.57 15.83
C MET A 62 6.67 14.07 15.50
N LEU A 63 5.84 14.53 14.55
CA LEU A 63 5.66 15.95 14.20
C LEU A 63 5.12 16.77 15.38
N VAL A 64 4.18 16.20 16.14
CA VAL A 64 3.55 16.82 17.31
C VAL A 64 4.53 16.89 18.48
N GLU A 65 5.28 15.82 18.72
CA GLU A 65 6.31 15.76 19.77
C GLU A 65 7.49 16.70 19.49
N ASN A 66 7.78 16.96 18.20
CA ASN A 66 8.84 17.85 17.75
C ASN A 66 8.23 19.05 17.00
N PRO A 67 7.65 20.03 17.69
CA PRO A 67 6.82 21.08 17.09
C PRO A 67 7.55 21.93 16.04
N GLN A 68 8.89 21.99 16.08
CA GLN A 68 9.71 22.59 15.03
C GLN A 68 9.46 21.99 13.63
N LEU A 69 9.18 20.68 13.55
CA LEU A 69 8.88 20.01 12.29
C LEU A 69 7.49 20.37 11.74
N SER A 70 6.55 20.83 12.58
CA SER A 70 5.20 21.21 12.15
C SER A 70 5.16 22.40 11.18
N LYS A 71 6.27 23.13 11.07
CA LYS A 71 6.46 24.20 10.08
C LYS A 71 6.72 23.65 8.67
N LEU A 72 7.15 22.40 8.54
CA LEU A 72 7.49 21.78 7.26
C LEU A 72 6.32 21.73 6.26
N PRO A 73 5.08 21.34 6.62
CA PRO A 73 3.94 21.45 5.71
C PRO A 73 3.70 22.86 5.18
N LEU A 74 3.86 23.87 6.04
CA LEU A 74 3.71 25.27 5.67
C LEU A 74 4.88 25.76 4.81
N GLU A 75 6.10 25.32 5.10
CA GLU A 75 7.29 25.59 4.29
C GLU A 75 7.20 24.90 2.92
N MET A 76 6.70 23.67 2.84
CA MET A 76 6.42 22.98 1.57
C MET A 76 5.42 23.74 0.71
N ALA A 77 4.39 24.34 1.33
CA ALA A 77 3.44 25.20 0.62
C ALA A 77 4.08 26.54 0.18
N ARG A 78 5.06 27.05 0.93
CA ARG A 78 5.75 28.32 0.67
C ARG A 78 6.99 28.22 -0.22
N ALA A 79 7.58 27.03 -0.40
CA ALA A 79 8.83 26.77 -1.12
C ALA A 79 8.78 27.04 -2.64
N ASN A 80 7.79 27.80 -3.13
CA ASN A 80 7.72 28.36 -4.48
C ASN A 80 8.66 29.57 -4.69
N GLN A 81 9.68 29.77 -3.84
CA GLN A 81 10.69 30.82 -4.01
C GLN A 81 12.11 30.25 -4.00
N PRO A 82 13.04 30.84 -4.78
CA PRO A 82 14.35 30.24 -4.99
C PRO A 82 15.24 30.51 -3.78
N ILE A 83 15.78 29.45 -3.18
CA ILE A 83 16.89 29.58 -2.23
C ILE A 83 18.06 28.75 -2.74
N GLY A 84 19.16 29.45 -3.00
CA GLY A 84 20.45 28.91 -3.38
C GLY A 84 21.46 28.97 -2.24
N ALA A 85 22.52 28.16 -2.41
CA ALA A 85 23.83 28.22 -1.76
C ALA A 85 24.03 27.86 -0.27
N GLU A 86 23.01 27.58 0.55
CA GLU A 86 23.19 27.38 2.00
C GLU A 86 23.40 25.93 2.49
N LEU A 87 23.80 25.00 1.62
CA LEU A 87 23.89 23.56 1.95
C LEU A 87 25.15 23.12 2.74
N GLN A 88 26.05 24.02 3.12
CA GLN A 88 27.38 23.62 3.65
C GLN A 88 27.58 23.72 5.17
N ALA A 89 26.58 24.12 5.96
CA ALA A 89 26.69 24.13 7.43
C ALA A 89 25.37 23.71 8.08
N GLN A 90 24.93 22.46 7.86
CA GLN A 90 23.57 22.06 8.21
C GLN A 90 23.40 21.88 9.73
N PRO A 91 22.53 22.69 10.38
CA PRO A 91 22.28 22.59 11.82
C PRO A 91 21.49 21.32 12.18
N PRO A 92 21.46 20.91 13.47
CA PRO A 92 20.74 19.72 13.93
C PRO A 92 19.28 19.63 13.50
N GLU A 93 18.60 20.78 13.38
CA GLU A 93 17.23 20.89 12.89
C GLU A 93 17.05 20.26 11.50
N SER A 94 18.04 20.41 10.61
CA SER A 94 18.02 19.84 9.27
C SER A 94 18.11 18.31 9.21
N MET A 95 18.76 17.68 10.20
CA MET A 95 18.82 16.22 10.31
C MET A 95 17.45 15.66 10.66
N VAL A 96 16.70 16.36 11.52
CA VAL A 96 15.34 15.96 11.87
C VAL A 96 14.42 16.03 10.64
N VAL A 97 14.52 17.10 9.84
CA VAL A 97 13.79 17.22 8.57
C VAL A 97 14.15 16.09 7.61
N ARG A 98 15.45 15.79 7.46
CA ARG A 98 15.93 14.71 6.59
C ARG A 98 15.39 13.35 7.05
N ASN A 99 15.41 13.06 8.36
CA ASN A 99 14.91 11.80 8.91
C ASN A 99 13.39 11.68 8.74
N TYR A 100 12.63 12.76 8.98
CA TYR A 100 11.20 12.81 8.68
C TYR A 100 10.91 12.55 7.19
N MET A 101 11.68 13.16 6.29
CA MET A 101 11.56 12.91 4.85
C MET A 101 11.84 11.45 4.48
N LEU A 102 12.83 10.81 5.11
CA LEU A 102 13.14 9.40 4.89
C LEU A 102 11.99 8.49 5.36
N LEU A 103 11.34 8.80 6.49
CA LEU A 103 10.15 8.08 6.96
C LEU A 103 8.98 8.22 5.98
N LEU A 104 8.69 9.44 5.53
CA LEU A 104 7.67 9.69 4.49
C LEU A 104 7.99 8.93 3.20
N TYR A 105 9.25 8.92 2.77
CA TYR A 105 9.71 8.20 1.59
C TYR A 105 9.37 6.70 1.69
N GLY A 106 9.62 6.08 2.85
CA GLY A 106 9.24 4.69 3.10
C GLY A 106 7.72 4.45 3.14
N ILE A 107 6.94 5.40 3.66
CA ILE A 107 5.47 5.31 3.61
C ILE A 107 4.98 5.34 2.15
N PHE A 108 5.50 6.27 1.34
CA PHE A 108 5.14 6.37 -0.06
C PHE A 108 5.51 5.11 -0.84
N GLU A 109 6.65 4.49 -0.55
CA GLU A 109 7.02 3.20 -1.13
C GLU A 109 5.97 2.13 -0.82
N ARG A 110 5.59 1.98 0.47
CA ARG A 110 4.58 1.00 0.90
C ARG A 110 3.24 1.24 0.22
N ILE A 111 2.78 2.48 0.16
CA ILE A 111 1.53 2.84 -0.50
C ILE A 111 1.61 2.57 -2.01
N HIS A 112 2.73 2.91 -2.65
CA HIS A 112 2.95 2.60 -4.06
C HIS A 112 2.94 1.08 -4.33
N LEU A 113 3.53 0.28 -3.42
CA LEU A 113 3.46 -1.17 -3.49
C LEU A 113 2.01 -1.67 -3.37
N LEU A 114 1.21 -1.14 -2.43
CA LEU A 114 -0.20 -1.46 -2.29
C LEU A 114 -0.99 -1.12 -3.57
N TYR A 115 -0.71 0.02 -4.19
CA TYR A 115 -1.33 0.41 -5.46
C TYR A 115 -0.94 -0.56 -6.59
N ARG A 116 0.34 -0.86 -6.77
CA ARG A 116 0.81 -1.82 -7.79
C ARG A 116 0.21 -3.22 -7.60
N LYS A 117 -0.04 -3.63 -6.35
CA LYS A 117 -0.72 -4.89 -6.03
C LYS A 117 -2.24 -4.84 -6.21
N LYS A 118 -2.82 -3.69 -6.56
CA LYS A 118 -4.28 -3.44 -6.64
C LYS A 118 -4.98 -3.69 -5.30
N TRP A 119 -4.31 -3.37 -4.20
CA TRP A 119 -4.86 -3.47 -2.85
C TRP A 119 -5.53 -2.17 -2.40
N ILE A 120 -5.14 -1.05 -3.01
CA ILE A 120 -5.86 0.22 -2.97
C ILE A 120 -6.29 0.60 -4.40
N ASP A 121 -7.35 1.37 -4.51
CA ASP A 121 -7.88 1.86 -5.78
C ASP A 121 -7.09 3.07 -6.32
N SER A 122 -7.41 3.47 -7.55
CA SER A 122 -6.76 4.59 -8.23
C SER A 122 -7.01 5.94 -7.58
N ASP A 123 -8.17 6.15 -6.97
CA ASP A 123 -8.55 7.43 -6.37
C ASP A 123 -7.79 7.61 -5.06
N THR A 124 -7.72 6.55 -4.25
CA THR A 124 -6.86 6.49 -3.05
C THR A 124 -5.39 6.73 -3.44
N TRP A 125 -4.88 6.07 -4.48
CA TRP A 125 -3.53 6.32 -4.95
C TRP A 125 -3.33 7.76 -5.43
N ASN A 126 -4.30 8.36 -6.12
CA ASN A 126 -4.19 9.72 -6.63
C ASN A 126 -4.01 10.73 -5.48
N GLN A 127 -4.71 10.55 -4.36
CA GLN A 127 -4.53 11.41 -3.17
C GLN A 127 -3.11 11.30 -2.60
N TRP A 128 -2.60 10.08 -2.45
CA TRP A 128 -1.22 9.84 -2.03
C TRP A 128 -0.20 10.36 -3.04
N GLY A 129 -0.50 10.26 -4.33
CA GLY A 129 0.32 10.78 -5.42
C GLY A 129 0.42 12.31 -5.41
N LEU A 130 -0.68 13.01 -5.12
CA LEU A 130 -0.66 14.47 -4.93
C LEU A 130 0.18 14.86 -3.71
N PHE A 131 0.06 14.11 -2.61
CA PHE A 131 0.88 14.36 -1.43
C PHE A 131 2.38 14.12 -1.72
N LEU A 132 2.72 12.99 -2.36
CA LEU A 132 4.09 12.72 -2.80
C LEU A 132 4.62 13.83 -3.70
N GLN A 133 3.83 14.30 -4.66
CA GLN A 133 4.21 15.42 -5.52
C GLN A 133 4.50 16.68 -4.70
N ALA A 134 3.70 17.01 -3.69
CA ALA A 134 3.96 18.14 -2.82
C ALA A 134 5.28 17.97 -2.05
N VAL A 135 5.52 16.79 -1.47
CA VAL A 135 6.74 16.48 -0.72
C VAL A 135 7.99 16.54 -1.61
N THR A 136 7.89 16.08 -2.87
CA THR A 136 9.02 16.12 -3.83
C THR A 136 9.51 17.54 -4.16
N ARG A 137 8.72 18.57 -3.82
CA ARG A 137 9.10 19.98 -4.07
C ARG A 137 10.16 20.48 -3.10
N HIS A 138 10.32 19.85 -1.94
CA HIS A 138 11.27 20.27 -0.94
C HIS A 138 12.71 19.87 -1.32
N PRO A 139 13.72 20.74 -1.15
CA PRO A 139 15.11 20.45 -1.56
C PRO A 139 15.68 19.20 -0.87
N ALA A 140 15.41 19.01 0.42
CA ALA A 140 15.88 17.83 1.17
C ALA A 140 15.34 16.50 0.61
N PHE A 141 14.17 16.51 -0.07
CA PHE A 141 13.61 15.27 -0.63
C PHE A 141 14.48 14.71 -1.74
N ARG A 142 15.07 15.58 -2.56
CA ARG A 142 15.96 15.18 -3.65
C ARG A 142 17.24 14.55 -3.11
N ASP A 143 17.77 15.12 -2.03
CA ASP A 143 18.94 14.55 -1.36
C ASP A 143 18.61 13.21 -0.71
N VAL A 144 17.43 13.09 -0.08
CA VAL A 144 16.96 11.79 0.45
C VAL A 144 16.85 10.76 -0.67
N HIS A 145 16.15 11.06 -1.77
CA HIS A 145 16.00 10.15 -2.91
C HIS A 145 17.35 9.68 -3.47
N ARG A 146 18.30 10.61 -3.65
CA ARG A 146 19.65 10.27 -4.14
C ARG A 146 20.45 9.44 -3.13
N THR A 147 20.39 9.80 -1.84
CA THR A 147 21.17 9.13 -0.80
C THR A 147 20.57 7.80 -0.35
N SER A 148 19.30 7.53 -0.68
CA SER A 148 18.63 6.27 -0.41
C SER A 148 18.51 5.35 -1.62
N GLU A 149 19.21 5.67 -2.71
CA GLU A 149 19.24 4.83 -3.90
C GLU A 149 19.66 3.39 -3.55
N GLY A 150 18.95 2.40 -4.10
CA GLY A 150 19.16 0.99 -3.78
C GLY A 150 18.63 0.51 -2.41
N MET A 151 18.16 1.40 -1.52
CA MET A 151 17.57 1.00 -0.23
C MET A 151 16.07 0.64 -0.32
N PHE A 152 15.37 1.21 -1.31
CA PHE A 152 13.93 1.05 -1.53
C PHE A 152 13.64 0.27 -2.83
N ASP A 153 12.40 -0.17 -3.00
CA ASP A 153 11.88 -0.87 -4.18
C ASP A 153 12.14 -0.09 -5.47
N LYS A 154 12.85 -0.73 -6.41
CA LYS A 154 13.29 -0.09 -7.66
C LYS A 154 12.14 0.52 -8.48
N PRO A 155 11.00 -0.16 -8.71
CA PRO A 155 9.84 0.43 -9.36
C PRO A 155 9.33 1.72 -8.71
N PHE A 156 9.37 1.81 -7.36
CA PHE A 156 9.03 3.05 -6.67
C PHE A 156 10.10 4.14 -6.90
N GLN A 157 11.39 3.79 -6.81
CA GLN A 157 12.47 4.73 -7.08
C GLN A 157 12.38 5.31 -8.49
N ASP A 158 12.20 4.45 -9.51
CA ASP A 158 12.03 4.85 -10.90
C ASP A 158 10.82 5.78 -11.08
N TYR A 159 9.71 5.49 -10.39
CA TYR A 159 8.53 6.36 -10.39
C TYR A 159 8.84 7.75 -9.83
N VAL A 160 9.55 7.84 -8.71
CA VAL A 160 9.97 9.12 -8.11
C VAL A 160 10.97 9.85 -9.01
N SER A 161 11.93 9.16 -9.61
CA SER A 161 12.87 9.75 -10.57
C SER A 161 12.16 10.36 -11.78
N ASN A 162 11.09 9.71 -12.25
CA ASN A 162 10.24 10.24 -13.32
C ASN A 162 9.49 11.52 -12.90
N ILE A 163 8.98 11.58 -11.66
CA ILE A 163 8.37 12.82 -11.12
C ILE A 163 9.41 13.94 -11.06
N LEU A 164 10.60 13.65 -10.53
CA LEU A 164 11.67 14.63 -10.36
C LEU A 164 12.28 15.11 -11.69
N SER A 165 12.24 14.29 -12.74
CA SER A 165 12.74 14.66 -14.07
C SER A 165 11.74 15.49 -14.87
N ARG A 166 10.43 15.18 -14.82
CA ARG A 166 9.38 15.98 -15.48
C ARG A 166 9.34 17.43 -15.00
N LYS A 167 9.60 17.66 -13.72
CA LYS A 167 9.67 19.01 -13.15
C LYS A 167 10.88 19.83 -13.65
N ARG A 168 11.86 19.22 -14.32
CA ARG A 168 13.00 19.93 -14.92
C ARG A 168 12.69 20.51 -16.29
N SER A 169 11.66 19.98 -16.97
CA SER A 169 11.26 20.38 -18.32
C SER A 169 10.14 21.42 -18.36
N GLU A 170 9.59 21.80 -17.20
CA GLU A 170 8.63 22.89 -17.00
C GLU A 170 9.32 24.07 -16.29
#